data_AF-A0AAV4FHY9-F1
#
_entry.id   AF-A0AAV4FHY9-F1
#
_cell.length_a   1.000
_cell.length_b   1.000
_cell.length_c   1.000
_cell.angle_alpha   90.00
_cell.angle_beta   90.00
_cell.angle_gamma   90.00
#
_symmetry.space_group_name_H-M   'P 1'
#
loop_
_entity.id
_entity.type
_entity.pdbx_description
1 polymer ?
#
loop_
_entity_poly.entity_id
_entity_poly.type
_entity_poly.pdbx_seq_one_letter_code
_entity_poly.pdbx_strand_id
1 'polypeptide(L)'
;MTYISAGSHAPIKVNLIRLPLGRLRTPLSVEIIKLSRSIKNRYLVVVVVVAVVVEIEVVVVVVVVVVVVVVVVVVVVVVVEVVVFVVVVEVVFVIVAVVVLVAVVVLVVVVVELVVVEEVVVVVVVVGVGVVVVVEVVAASAVIVVVIVVVIVVVIVVVVVVAAEVVVVVVVVAVVLYPKHFGTHNENMVQQRIDVYL
;
A
#
# COMPACT_ATOMS: atom_id res chain seq x y z
N MET A 1 58.78 -46.65 -21.61
CA MET A 1 58.14 -47.69 -20.79
C MET A 1 57.26 -46.97 -19.77
N THR A 2 55.95 -46.96 -19.95
CA THR A 2 54.99 -46.54 -18.92
C THR A 2 53.77 -47.43 -19.07
N TYR A 3 53.82 -48.54 -18.35
CA TYR A 3 52.71 -49.45 -18.18
C TYR A 3 51.82 -48.86 -17.09
N ILE A 4 50.56 -48.54 -17.40
CA ILE A 4 49.50 -48.63 -16.40
C ILE A 4 48.88 -50.00 -16.63
N SER A 5 49.31 -50.93 -15.78
CA SER A 5 48.68 -52.22 -15.59
C SER A 5 47.25 -52.01 -15.13
N ALA A 6 46.30 -52.58 -15.86
CA ALA A 6 45.05 -53.04 -15.30
C ALA A 6 44.84 -54.48 -15.80
N GLY A 7 45.57 -55.40 -15.18
CA GLY A 7 45.27 -56.83 -15.31
C GLY A 7 43.96 -57.15 -14.57
N SER A 8 42.84 -57.19 -15.29
CA SER A 8 42.10 -58.43 -15.56
C SER A 8 40.87 -58.16 -16.45
N HIS A 9 41.02 -58.52 -17.73
CA HIS A 9 40.00 -59.00 -18.68
C HIS A 9 38.79 -58.13 -19.06
N ALA A 10 39.01 -57.28 -20.08
CA ALA A 10 38.28 -57.36 -21.36
C ALA A 10 38.98 -56.46 -22.41
N PRO A 11 39.89 -56.98 -23.27
CA PRO A 11 40.47 -56.14 -24.30
C PRO A 11 39.43 -55.85 -25.38
N ILE A 12 38.74 -54.71 -25.22
CA ILE A 12 37.97 -54.04 -26.25
C ILE A 12 38.89 -53.85 -27.46
N LYS A 13 38.53 -54.49 -28.57
CA LYS A 13 39.22 -54.33 -29.86
C LYS A 13 38.85 -52.97 -30.44
N VAL A 14 39.54 -51.92 -29.99
CA VAL A 14 39.39 -50.57 -30.54
C VAL A 14 40.06 -50.56 -31.91
N ASN A 15 39.26 -50.70 -32.98
CA ASN A 15 39.71 -50.38 -34.33
C ASN A 15 39.94 -48.87 -34.40
N LEU A 16 41.18 -48.46 -34.13
CA LEU A 16 41.64 -47.09 -34.27
C LEU A 16 41.61 -46.72 -35.76
N ILE A 17 40.52 -46.08 -36.19
CA ILE A 17 40.52 -45.28 -37.41
C ILE A 17 41.62 -44.25 -37.20
N ARG A 18 42.69 -44.35 -38.00
CA ARG A 18 43.84 -43.46 -37.96
C ARG A 18 43.40 -42.07 -38.43
N LEU A 19 42.86 -41.28 -37.51
CA LEU A 19 42.70 -39.85 -37.71
C LEU A 19 44.10 -39.25 -37.86
N PRO A 20 44.40 -38.53 -38.95
CA PRO A 20 45.73 -38.00 -39.20
C PRO A 20 46.10 -36.97 -38.12
N LEU A 21 46.94 -37.41 -37.18
CA LEU A 21 47.47 -36.65 -36.04
C LEU A 21 48.38 -35.47 -36.44
N GLY A 22 48.63 -35.26 -37.74
CA GLY A 22 49.44 -34.16 -38.27
C GLY A 22 48.76 -32.79 -38.31
N ARG A 23 47.45 -32.69 -38.05
CA ARG A 23 46.70 -31.41 -38.04
C ARG A 23 45.96 -31.10 -36.74
N LEU A 24 46.16 -31.90 -35.69
CA LEU A 24 45.45 -31.79 -34.41
C LEU A 24 46.16 -30.91 -33.37
N ARG A 25 47.27 -30.25 -33.73
CA ARG A 25 47.85 -29.18 -32.90
C ARG A 25 47.23 -27.85 -33.33
N THR A 26 46.07 -27.50 -32.79
CA THR A 26 45.59 -26.12 -32.46
C THR A 26 44.07 -25.87 -32.48
N PRO A 27 43.18 -26.54 -33.25
CA PRO A 27 41.77 -26.09 -33.28
C PRO A 27 40.90 -26.61 -32.13
N LEU A 28 41.08 -27.86 -31.67
CA LEU A 28 40.16 -28.51 -30.72
C LEU A 28 40.24 -28.00 -29.28
N SER A 29 41.43 -27.65 -28.79
CA SER A 29 41.58 -27.06 -27.45
C SER A 29 41.03 -25.65 -27.36
N VAL A 30 41.09 -24.88 -28.46
CA VAL A 30 40.50 -23.54 -28.55
C VAL A 30 38.97 -23.62 -28.57
N GLU A 31 38.38 -24.63 -29.20
CA GLU A 31 36.92 -24.82 -29.21
C GLU A 31 36.36 -25.23 -27.84
N ILE A 32 37.05 -26.09 -27.08
CA ILE A 32 36.63 -26.46 -25.72
C ILE A 32 36.76 -25.25 -24.76
N ILE A 33 37.82 -24.44 -24.90
CA ILE A 33 37.98 -23.19 -24.13
C ILE A 33 36.90 -22.17 -24.52
N LYS A 34 36.52 -22.07 -25.80
CA LYS A 34 35.42 -21.21 -26.27
C LYS A 34 34.07 -21.67 -25.73
N LEU A 35 33.80 -22.98 -25.67
CA LEU A 35 32.58 -23.55 -25.09
C LEU A 35 32.49 -23.30 -23.57
N SER A 36 33.58 -23.51 -22.83
CA SER A 36 33.62 -23.21 -21.39
C SER A 36 33.36 -21.74 -21.08
N ARG A 37 33.93 -20.81 -21.87
CA ARG A 37 33.66 -19.37 -21.74
C ARG A 37 32.24 -18.99 -22.16
N SER A 38 31.69 -19.61 -23.21
CA SER A 38 30.31 -19.38 -23.65
C SER A 38 29.31 -19.82 -22.58
N ILE A 39 29.53 -20.98 -21.95
CA ILE A 39 28.68 -21.50 -20.90
C ILE A 39 28.80 -20.65 -19.63
N LYS A 40 30.03 -20.26 -19.22
CA LYS A 40 30.23 -19.32 -18.09
C LYS A 40 29.55 -17.97 -18.33
N ASN A 41 29.66 -17.41 -19.53
CA ASN A 41 29.03 -16.13 -19.85
C ASN A 41 27.50 -16.25 -19.89
N ARG A 42 26.94 -17.36 -20.38
CA ARG A 42 25.48 -17.58 -20.33
C ARG A 42 24.96 -17.68 -18.90
N TYR A 43 25.66 -18.40 -18.02
CA TYR A 43 25.26 -18.47 -16.61
C TYR A 43 25.41 -17.13 -15.89
N LEU A 44 26.45 -16.34 -16.21
CA LEU A 44 26.60 -14.99 -15.67
C LEU A 44 25.41 -14.10 -16.06
N VAL A 45 25.00 -14.12 -17.34
CA VAL A 45 23.85 -13.34 -17.82
C VAL A 45 22.56 -13.76 -17.11
N VAL A 46 22.31 -15.06 -16.94
CA VAL A 46 21.12 -15.56 -16.23
C VAL A 46 21.12 -15.10 -14.77
N VAL A 47 22.25 -15.21 -14.07
CA VAL A 47 22.35 -14.78 -12.65
C VAL A 47 22.13 -13.27 -12.54
N VAL A 48 22.71 -12.47 -13.44
CA VAL A 48 22.52 -11.01 -13.44
C VAL A 48 21.05 -10.65 -13.72
N VAL A 49 20.41 -11.29 -14.71
CA VAL A 49 19.00 -11.03 -15.01
C VAL A 49 18.10 -11.41 -13.83
N VAL A 50 18.33 -12.57 -13.20
CA VAL A 50 17.56 -12.98 -12.01
C VAL A 50 17.78 -12.01 -10.86
N ALA A 51 19.01 -11.57 -10.60
CA ALA A 51 19.29 -10.60 -9.55
C ALA A 51 18.57 -9.27 -9.80
N VAL A 52 18.62 -8.74 -11.02
CA VAL A 52 17.93 -7.50 -11.40
C VAL A 52 16.42 -7.63 -11.25
N VAL A 53 15.83 -8.76 -11.63
CA VAL A 53 14.38 -8.99 -11.47
C VAL A 53 13.98 -9.00 -9.99
N VAL A 54 14.75 -9.68 -9.14
CA VAL A 54 14.51 -9.74 -7.69
C VAL A 54 14.65 -8.34 -7.06
N GLU A 55 15.66 -7.56 -7.45
CA GLU A 55 15.84 -6.20 -6.96
C GLU A 55 14.63 -5.31 -7.31
N ILE A 56 14.14 -5.38 -8.54
CA ILE A 56 12.99 -4.56 -8.96
C ILE A 56 11.71 -5.00 -8.23
N GLU A 57 11.48 -6.30 -8.05
CA GLU A 57 10.32 -6.80 -7.30
C GLU A 57 10.32 -6.27 -5.85
N VAL A 58 11.48 -6.32 -5.17
CA VAL A 58 11.63 -5.79 -3.81
C VAL A 58 11.35 -4.29 -3.78
N VAL A 59 11.84 -3.52 -4.76
CA VAL A 59 11.58 -2.08 -4.84
C VAL A 59 10.08 -1.79 -5.02
N VAL A 60 9.40 -2.52 -5.91
CA VAL A 60 7.95 -2.34 -6.12
C VAL A 60 7.17 -2.64 -4.85
N VAL A 61 7.49 -3.74 -4.16
CA VAL A 61 6.83 -4.10 -2.90
C VAL A 61 7.07 -3.02 -1.85
N VAL A 62 8.30 -2.53 -1.70
CA VAL A 62 8.62 -1.45 -0.76
C VAL A 62 7.87 -0.18 -1.10
N VAL A 63 7.78 0.21 -2.38
CA VAL A 63 7.03 1.39 -2.82
C VAL A 63 5.54 1.24 -2.49
N VAL A 64 4.93 0.09 -2.80
CA VAL A 64 3.52 -0.17 -2.48
C VAL A 64 3.28 -0.11 -0.97
N VAL A 65 4.15 -0.73 -0.17
CA VAL A 65 4.05 -0.68 1.29
C VAL A 65 4.17 0.76 1.81
N VAL A 66 5.14 1.54 1.31
CA VAL A 66 5.29 2.96 1.69
C VAL A 66 4.06 3.76 1.31
N VAL A 67 3.51 3.59 0.11
CA VAL A 67 2.29 4.28 -0.33
C VAL A 67 1.12 3.92 0.58
N VAL A 68 0.92 2.63 0.89
CA VAL A 68 -0.14 2.19 1.81
C VAL A 68 0.05 2.79 3.19
N VAL A 69 1.27 2.78 3.75
CA VAL A 69 1.56 3.39 5.06
C VAL A 69 1.28 4.89 5.04
N VAL A 70 1.70 5.61 4.00
CA VAL A 70 1.44 7.05 3.86
C VAL A 70 -0.07 7.33 3.80
N VAL A 71 -0.83 6.57 3.00
CA VAL A 71 -2.29 6.70 2.91
C VAL A 71 -2.93 6.45 4.29
N VAL A 72 -2.53 5.40 4.99
CA VAL A 72 -3.05 5.10 6.33
C VAL A 72 -2.73 6.22 7.31
N VAL A 73 -1.50 6.73 7.32
CA VAL A 73 -1.10 7.85 8.20
C VAL A 73 -1.92 9.10 7.88
N VAL A 74 -2.11 9.45 6.61
CA VAL A 74 -2.95 10.59 6.20
C VAL A 74 -4.38 10.42 6.68
N VAL A 75 -4.98 9.24 6.47
CA VAL A 75 -6.34 8.96 6.94
C VAL A 75 -6.43 9.08 8.46
N VAL A 76 -5.48 8.52 9.20
CA VAL A 76 -5.45 8.60 10.68
C VAL A 76 -5.32 10.04 11.14
N VAL A 77 -4.42 10.84 10.56
CA VAL A 77 -4.25 12.26 10.91
C VAL A 77 -5.53 13.04 10.65
N VAL A 78 -6.15 12.87 9.48
CA VAL A 78 -7.43 13.54 9.14
C VAL A 78 -8.53 13.15 10.13
N VAL A 79 -8.65 11.86 10.47
CA VAL A 79 -9.65 11.39 11.46
C VAL A 79 -9.39 12.02 12.83
N VAL A 80 -8.14 12.07 13.29
CA VAL A 80 -7.79 12.68 14.58
C VAL A 80 -8.10 14.17 14.59
N GLU A 81 -7.68 14.91 13.55
CA GLU A 81 -7.96 16.35 13.42
C GLU A 81 -9.46 16.64 13.45
N VAL A 82 -10.24 15.84 12.72
CA VAL A 82 -11.71 15.89 12.71
C VAL A 82 -12.29 15.69 14.11
N VAL A 83 -11.85 14.64 14.82
CA VAL A 83 -12.37 14.33 16.15
C VAL A 83 -12.05 15.48 17.11
N VAL A 84 -10.83 16.00 17.06
CA VAL A 84 -10.42 17.16 17.86
C VAL A 84 -11.28 18.37 17.53
N PHE A 85 -11.53 18.66 16.24
CA PHE A 85 -12.37 19.79 15.82
C PHE A 85 -13.80 19.66 16.35
N VAL A 86 -14.42 18.48 16.20
CA VAL A 86 -15.78 18.22 16.68
C VAL A 86 -15.86 18.40 18.21
N VAL A 87 -14.91 17.84 18.96
CA VAL A 87 -14.86 17.97 20.42
C VAL A 87 -14.68 19.43 20.84
N VAL A 88 -13.78 20.17 20.20
CA VAL A 88 -13.56 21.60 20.50
C VAL A 88 -14.83 22.41 20.25
N VAL A 89 -15.49 22.20 19.11
CA VAL A 89 -16.74 22.88 18.75
C VAL A 89 -17.85 22.54 19.75
N GLU A 90 -18.00 21.28 20.13
CA GLU A 90 -18.98 20.84 21.13
C GLU A 90 -18.73 21.50 22.49
N VAL A 91 -17.48 21.50 22.98
CA VAL A 91 -17.12 22.16 24.24
C VAL A 91 -17.43 23.65 24.21
N VAL A 92 -17.15 24.34 23.09
CA VAL A 92 -17.51 25.76 22.94
C VAL A 92 -19.02 25.96 23.01
N PHE A 93 -19.82 25.13 22.35
CA PHE A 93 -21.28 25.22 22.44
C PHE A 93 -21.81 25.00 23.84
N VAL A 94 -21.26 24.03 24.57
CA VAL A 94 -21.61 23.78 25.98
C VAL A 94 -21.30 25.01 26.84
N ILE A 95 -20.10 25.59 26.68
CA ILE A 95 -19.72 26.80 27.43
C ILE A 95 -20.67 27.95 27.12
N VAL A 96 -20.96 28.20 25.84
CA VAL A 96 -21.90 29.26 25.42
C VAL A 96 -23.29 29.03 26.01
N ALA A 97 -23.81 27.80 25.95
CA ALA A 97 -25.11 27.47 26.53
C ALA A 97 -25.16 27.73 28.04
N VAL A 98 -24.10 27.37 28.78
CA VAL A 98 -24.00 27.64 30.22
C VAL A 98 -23.97 29.14 30.50
N VAL A 99 -23.18 29.91 29.75
CA VAL A 99 -23.10 31.37 29.91
C VAL A 99 -24.46 32.03 29.64
N VAL A 100 -25.15 31.62 28.58
CA VAL A 100 -26.51 32.12 28.27
C VAL A 100 -27.48 31.76 29.39
N LEU A 101 -27.46 30.53 29.88
CA LEU A 101 -28.32 30.11 30.99
C LEU A 101 -28.06 30.95 32.25
N VAL A 102 -26.80 31.17 32.62
CA VAL A 102 -26.43 32.00 33.76
C VAL A 102 -26.91 33.44 33.55
N ALA A 103 -26.73 34.01 32.35
CA ALA A 103 -27.19 35.36 32.04
C ALA A 103 -28.72 35.48 32.16
N VAL A 104 -29.48 34.48 31.69
CA VAL A 104 -30.93 34.43 31.84
C VAL A 104 -31.32 34.34 33.32
N VAL A 105 -30.66 33.48 34.10
CA VAL A 105 -30.92 33.36 35.54
C VAL A 105 -30.65 34.69 36.25
N VAL A 106 -29.52 35.34 35.98
CA VAL A 106 -29.18 36.65 36.55
C VAL A 106 -30.21 37.70 36.15
N LEU A 107 -30.61 37.74 34.87
CA LEU A 107 -31.65 38.64 34.39
C LEU A 107 -32.97 38.42 35.13
N VAL A 108 -33.39 37.16 35.30
CA VAL A 108 -34.60 36.81 36.03
C VAL A 108 -34.49 37.23 37.49
N VAL A 109 -33.37 36.98 38.16
CA VAL A 109 -33.16 37.39 39.57
C VAL A 109 -33.25 38.90 39.71
N VAL A 110 -32.57 39.66 38.84
CA VAL A 110 -32.60 41.13 38.85
C VAL A 110 -34.01 41.65 38.58
N VAL A 111 -34.70 41.10 37.58
CA VAL A 111 -36.08 41.49 37.26
C VAL A 111 -37.01 41.16 38.43
N VAL A 112 -36.90 39.97 39.01
CA VAL A 112 -37.71 39.57 40.17
C VAL A 112 -37.48 40.57 41.31
N GLU A 113 -36.22 40.88 41.64
CA GLU A 113 -35.88 41.84 42.70
C GLU A 113 -36.47 43.24 42.46
N LEU A 114 -36.44 43.73 41.22
CA LEU A 114 -37.05 45.00 40.83
C LEU A 114 -38.59 44.96 40.86
N VAL A 115 -39.18 43.79 40.59
CA VAL A 115 -40.63 43.57 40.42
C VAL A 115 -41.34 43.17 41.71
N VAL A 116 -40.64 42.73 42.77
CA VAL A 116 -41.25 42.58 44.12
C VAL A 116 -41.83 43.91 44.62
N VAL A 117 -41.50 45.03 43.95
CA VAL A 117 -42.05 46.35 44.20
C VAL A 117 -43.39 46.57 43.46
N GLU A 118 -43.60 46.11 42.21
CA GLU A 118 -44.90 46.07 41.49
C GLU A 118 -44.93 45.03 40.32
N GLU A 119 -46.00 44.19 40.24
CA GLU A 119 -46.50 43.30 39.14
C GLU A 119 -45.78 41.98 38.71
N VAL A 120 -46.30 40.84 39.19
CA VAL A 120 -45.91 39.43 38.89
C VAL A 120 -45.90 39.04 37.39
N VAL A 121 -46.63 39.77 36.54
CA VAL A 121 -46.83 39.43 35.12
C VAL A 121 -45.53 39.55 34.31
N VAL A 122 -44.68 40.54 34.63
CA VAL A 122 -43.43 40.79 33.91
C VAL A 122 -42.43 39.66 34.09
N VAL A 123 -42.37 39.06 35.29
CA VAL A 123 -41.46 37.93 35.60
C VAL A 123 -41.80 36.72 34.73
N VAL A 124 -43.09 36.38 34.62
CA VAL A 124 -43.53 35.20 33.85
C VAL A 124 -43.20 35.35 32.37
N VAL A 125 -43.35 36.56 31.82
CA VAL A 125 -43.01 36.85 30.41
C VAL A 125 -41.50 36.79 30.18
N VAL A 126 -40.68 37.39 31.06
CA VAL A 126 -39.21 37.37 30.91
C VAL A 126 -38.65 35.95 31.05
N VAL A 127 -39.14 35.18 32.02
CA VAL A 127 -38.75 33.77 32.20
C VAL A 127 -39.18 32.94 30.99
N GLY A 128 -40.44 33.11 30.53
CA GLY A 128 -40.96 32.40 29.36
C GLY A 128 -40.14 32.67 28.10
N VAL A 129 -39.86 33.94 27.81
CA VAL A 129 -39.01 34.34 26.67
C VAL A 129 -37.59 33.80 26.83
N GLY A 130 -37.00 33.88 28.03
CA GLY A 130 -35.66 33.36 28.29
C GLY A 130 -35.54 31.85 28.03
N VAL A 131 -36.53 31.07 28.46
CA VAL A 131 -36.57 29.61 28.22
C VAL A 131 -36.72 29.30 26.73
N VAL A 132 -37.59 30.01 26.01
CA VAL A 132 -37.77 29.80 24.55
C VAL A 132 -36.47 30.07 23.79
N VAL A 133 -35.79 31.18 24.09
CA VAL A 133 -34.52 31.53 23.43
C VAL A 133 -33.43 30.50 23.71
N VAL A 134 -33.32 29.98 24.94
CA VAL A 134 -32.34 28.93 25.28
C VAL A 134 -32.64 27.66 24.48
N VAL A 135 -33.90 27.24 24.40
CA VAL A 135 -34.29 26.03 23.66
C VAL A 135 -34.00 26.16 22.17
N GLU A 136 -34.30 27.31 21.56
CA GLU A 136 -34.02 27.57 20.15
C GLU A 136 -32.52 27.58 19.84
N VAL A 137 -31.70 28.20 20.70
CA VAL A 137 -30.24 28.22 20.54
C VAL A 137 -29.64 26.81 20.67
N VAL A 138 -30.13 26.00 21.62
CA VAL A 138 -29.69 24.60 21.77
C VAL A 138 -30.12 23.74 20.57
N ALA A 139 -31.32 23.95 20.06
CA ALA A 139 -31.78 23.25 18.86
C ALA A 139 -30.94 23.62 17.63
N ALA A 140 -30.67 24.92 17.44
CA ALA A 140 -29.85 25.41 16.33
C ALA A 140 -28.40 24.89 16.41
N SER A 141 -27.80 24.86 17.60
CA SER A 141 -26.43 24.34 17.78
C SER A 141 -26.36 22.85 17.49
N ALA A 142 -27.33 22.05 17.92
CA ALA A 142 -27.39 20.62 17.63
C ALA A 142 -27.46 20.35 16.11
N VAL A 143 -28.25 21.14 15.37
CA VAL A 143 -28.32 21.04 13.90
C VAL A 143 -26.97 21.33 13.25
N ILE A 144 -26.27 22.39 13.70
CA ILE A 144 -24.94 22.74 13.17
C ILE A 144 -23.94 21.60 13.38
N VAL A 145 -23.91 21.02 14.60
CA VAL A 145 -23.01 19.90 14.91
C VAL A 145 -23.31 18.70 14.01
N VAL A 146 -24.59 18.32 13.86
CA VAL A 146 -24.99 17.21 12.98
C VAL A 146 -24.56 17.45 11.54
N VAL A 147 -24.77 18.65 11.00
CA VAL A 147 -24.36 18.99 9.63
C VAL A 147 -22.85 18.89 9.47
N ILE A 148 -22.07 19.43 10.40
CA ILE A 148 -20.60 19.34 10.38
C ILE A 148 -20.14 17.88 10.39
N VAL A 149 -20.68 17.06 11.29
CA VAL A 149 -20.35 15.63 11.38
C VAL A 149 -20.67 14.91 10.08
N VAL A 150 -21.86 15.15 9.49
CA VAL A 150 -22.25 14.55 8.21
C VAL A 150 -21.30 14.96 7.08
N VAL A 151 -20.98 16.25 6.95
CA VAL A 151 -20.05 16.74 5.93
C VAL A 151 -18.68 16.08 6.08
N ILE A 152 -18.17 15.98 7.30
CA ILE A 152 -16.88 15.36 7.56
C ILE A 152 -16.90 13.86 7.23
N VAL A 153 -17.93 13.13 7.63
CA VAL A 153 -18.07 11.70 7.29
C VAL A 153 -18.09 11.52 5.78
N VAL A 154 -18.81 12.36 5.04
CA VAL A 154 -18.84 12.34 3.57
C VAL A 154 -17.43 12.60 3.00
N VAL A 155 -16.71 13.60 3.50
CA VAL A 155 -15.33 13.89 3.06
C VAL A 155 -14.40 12.70 3.30
N ILE A 156 -14.46 12.08 4.49
CA ILE A 156 -13.65 10.91 4.81
C ILE A 156 -13.98 9.75 3.87
N VAL A 157 -15.26 9.47 3.62
CA VAL A 157 -15.69 8.41 2.69
C VAL A 157 -15.16 8.67 1.29
N VAL A 158 -15.27 9.91 0.78
CA VAL A 158 -14.75 10.29 -0.54
C VAL A 158 -13.24 10.08 -0.62
N VAL A 159 -12.49 10.54 0.39
CA VAL A 159 -11.03 10.36 0.44
C VAL A 159 -10.64 8.88 0.43
N VAL A 160 -11.34 8.04 1.21
CA VAL A 160 -11.09 6.60 1.26
C VAL A 160 -11.40 5.93 -0.08
N VAL A 161 -12.50 6.28 -0.74
CA VAL A 161 -12.87 5.74 -2.06
C VAL A 161 -11.82 6.13 -3.11
N VAL A 162 -11.46 7.41 -3.19
CA VAL A 162 -10.43 7.89 -4.13
C VAL A 162 -9.08 7.22 -3.87
N ALA A 163 -8.67 7.09 -2.60
CA ALA A 163 -7.43 6.41 -2.26
C ALA A 163 -7.46 4.93 -2.67
N ALA A 164 -8.58 4.23 -2.44
CA ALA A 164 -8.75 2.85 -2.86
C ALA A 164 -8.69 2.69 -4.38
N GLU A 165 -9.32 3.60 -5.14
CA GLU A 165 -9.24 3.62 -6.60
C GLU A 165 -7.80 3.78 -7.09
N VAL A 166 -7.04 4.70 -6.51
CA VAL A 166 -5.62 4.91 -6.85
C VAL A 166 -4.81 3.64 -6.59
N VAL A 167 -5.02 2.97 -5.45
CA VAL A 167 -4.33 1.71 -5.13
C VAL A 167 -4.68 0.63 -6.16
N VAL A 168 -5.95 0.49 -6.55
CA VAL A 168 -6.38 -0.47 -7.58
C VAL A 168 -5.71 -0.18 -8.91
N VAL A 169 -5.67 1.08 -9.34
CA VAL A 169 -5.00 1.48 -10.60
C VAL A 169 -3.52 1.12 -10.57
N VAL A 170 -2.82 1.42 -9.48
CA VAL A 170 -1.38 1.10 -9.33
C VAL A 170 -1.15 -0.42 -9.40
N VAL A 171 -1.98 -1.22 -8.73
CA VAL A 171 -1.89 -2.68 -8.75
C VAL A 171 -2.15 -3.22 -10.16
N VAL A 172 -3.18 -2.74 -10.84
CA VAL A 172 -3.51 -3.16 -12.22
C VAL A 172 -2.37 -2.83 -13.18
N VAL A 173 -1.81 -1.62 -13.11
CA VAL A 173 -0.67 -1.20 -13.94
C VAL A 173 0.55 -2.09 -13.69
N ALA A 174 0.86 -2.40 -12.43
CA ALA A 174 1.96 -3.29 -12.08
C ALA A 174 1.77 -4.70 -12.68
N VAL A 175 0.55 -5.26 -12.62
CA VAL A 175 0.25 -6.59 -13.19
C VAL A 175 0.30 -6.59 -14.72
N VAL A 176 -0.23 -5.56 -15.38
CA VAL A 176 -0.25 -5.47 -16.85
C VAL A 176 1.15 -5.23 -17.43
N LEU A 177 1.99 -4.43 -16.77
CA LEU A 177 3.36 -4.16 -17.21
C LEU A 177 4.33 -5.33 -16.92
N TYR A 178 3.97 -6.26 -16.04
CA TYR A 178 4.72 -7.48 -15.76
C TYR A 178 4.01 -8.74 -16.27
N PRO A 179 3.83 -8.92 -17.60
CA PRO A 179 3.48 -10.23 -18.11
C PRO A 179 4.69 -11.14 -17.90
N LYS A 180 4.60 -11.93 -16.84
CA LYS A 180 5.41 -13.11 -16.53
C LYS A 180 6.06 -13.67 -17.80
N HIS A 181 7.39 -13.64 -17.83
CA HIS A 181 8.26 -14.40 -18.72
C HIS A 181 8.14 -15.93 -18.52
N PHE A 182 6.96 -16.45 -18.17
CA PHE A 182 6.71 -17.86 -17.95
C PHE A 182 5.96 -18.45 -19.15
N GLY A 183 6.73 -19.18 -19.98
CA GLY A 183 6.22 -20.29 -20.77
C GLY A 183 6.12 -20.03 -22.27
N THR A 184 7.08 -20.55 -23.04
CA THR A 184 6.87 -21.24 -24.35
C THR A 184 8.20 -21.73 -24.98
N HIS A 185 9.23 -22.09 -24.22
CA HIS A 185 10.51 -22.53 -24.81
C HIS A 185 10.99 -23.93 -24.41
N ASN A 186 10.13 -24.78 -23.83
CA ASN A 186 10.60 -26.05 -23.23
C ASN A 186 9.83 -27.33 -23.59
N GLU A 187 9.19 -27.41 -24.76
CA GLU A 187 8.74 -28.70 -25.30
C GLU A 187 9.60 -29.17 -26.48
N ASN A 188 10.06 -28.27 -27.36
CA ASN A 188 10.89 -28.65 -28.50
C ASN A 188 12.35 -29.07 -28.16
N MET A 189 12.88 -28.73 -26.98
CA MET A 189 14.25 -29.13 -26.61
C MET A 189 14.36 -30.58 -26.11
N VAL A 190 13.23 -31.22 -25.77
CA VAL A 190 13.25 -32.63 -25.31
C VAL A 190 13.19 -33.60 -26.50
N GLN A 191 12.50 -33.26 -27.60
CA GLN A 191 12.47 -34.09 -28.80
C GLN A 191 13.81 -34.13 -29.55
N GLN A 192 14.55 -33.02 -29.62
CA GLN A 192 15.87 -33.01 -30.29
C GLN A 192 16.96 -33.81 -29.57
N ARG A 193 16.78 -34.14 -28.28
CA ARG A 193 17.78 -34.96 -27.54
C ARG A 193 17.59 -36.46 -27.71
N ILE A 194 16.45 -36.92 -28.22
CA ILE A 194 16.18 -38.36 -28.38
C ILE A 194 16.68 -38.87 -29.74
N ASP A 195 16.63 -38.06 -30.80
CA ASP A 195 17.06 -38.48 -32.16
C ASP A 195 18.59 -38.62 -32.34
N VAL A 196 19.41 -38.15 -31.39
CA VAL A 196 20.89 -38.17 -31.53
C VAL A 196 21.51 -39.47 -30.99
N TYR A 197 20.72 -40.37 -30.41
CA TYR A 197 21.19 -41.63 -29.82
C TYR A 197 20.60 -42.90 -30.46
N LEU A 198 19.99 -42.80 -31.64
CA LEU A 198 19.51 -43.93 -32.46
C LEU A 198 20.30 -44.03 -33.78
#